data_AF-A0AA38TH79-F1
#
_entry.id   AF-A0AA38TH79-F1
#
_cell.length_a   1.000
_cell.length_b   1.000
_cell.length_c   1.000
_cell.angle_alpha   90.00
_cell.angle_beta   90.00
_cell.angle_gamma   90.00
#
_symmetry.space_group_name_H-M   'P 1'
#
loop_
_entity.id
_entity.type
_entity.pdbx_description
1 polymer ?
#
loop_
_entity_poly.entity_id
_entity_poly.type
_entity_poly.pdbx_seq_one_letter_code
_entity_poly.pdbx_strand_id
1 'polypeptide(L)'
;MDKLSRVYFHIKFFDTLAELEKIPLDGTLQKLELSYKGLDSNYKEIFLDVACILKGWQEHKAIRGLESCGFHAIRGLSVLEKKSLITISGDGCLDMHDHIQEMWRYIVRRLHPDEPNKHSRLWIDEEIVDIVANNRGTEETKCVKFRLDSWSNINNPETGMKGLGNMEKLRLLLVYGYGSSWEFDEVGEYFPNSLKYLAWPKYPFCSLPKTFQASNLVAL
;
A
#
# COMPACT_ATOMS: atom_id res chain seq x y z
N MET A 1 13.66 11.07 14.05
CA MET A 1 14.49 10.85 12.83
C MET A 1 14.21 11.98 11.88
N ASP A 2 15.22 12.72 11.45
CA ASP A 2 15.04 13.85 10.53
C ASP A 2 14.98 13.38 9.06
N LYS A 3 14.54 14.27 8.16
CA LYS A 3 14.38 14.01 6.72
C LYS A 3 15.69 13.58 6.07
N LEU A 4 16.81 14.16 6.49
CA LEU A 4 18.14 13.82 5.96
C LEU A 4 18.52 12.39 6.35
N SER A 5 18.29 11.97 7.59
CA SER A 5 18.60 10.62 8.08
C SER A 5 17.79 9.55 7.36
N ARG A 6 16.53 9.81 7.01
CA ARG A 6 15.68 8.88 6.25
C ARG A 6 16.08 8.78 4.79
N VAL A 7 16.36 9.92 4.14
CA VAL A 7 16.87 9.96 2.76
C VAL A 7 18.26 9.32 2.69
N TYR A 8 19.13 9.57 3.67
CA TYR A 8 20.44 8.94 3.76
C TYR A 8 20.34 7.42 3.99
N PHE A 9 19.44 6.96 4.84
CA PHE A 9 19.21 5.52 5.03
C PHE A 9 18.64 4.88 3.75
N HIS A 10 17.73 5.58 3.07
CA HIS A 10 17.10 5.10 1.84
C HIS A 10 18.08 5.02 0.67
N ILE A 11 18.91 6.07 0.47
CA ILE A 11 19.97 6.13 -0.56
C ILE A 11 21.06 5.11 -0.24
N LYS A 12 21.57 5.11 1.00
CA LYS A 12 22.65 4.19 1.39
C LYS A 12 22.19 2.74 1.28
N PHE A 13 20.94 2.43 1.60
CA PHE A 13 20.36 1.08 1.42
C PHE A 13 20.15 0.71 -0.04
N PHE A 14 19.69 1.63 -0.90
CA PHE A 14 19.61 1.37 -2.34
C PHE A 14 20.98 1.17 -2.97
N ASP A 15 22.00 1.94 -2.56
CA ASP A 15 23.39 1.69 -2.93
C ASP A 15 23.85 0.33 -2.41
N THR A 16 23.48 -0.04 -1.18
CA THR A 16 23.80 -1.37 -0.63
C THR A 16 23.09 -2.50 -1.40
N LEU A 17 21.84 -2.30 -1.84
CA LEU A 17 21.08 -3.28 -2.63
C LEU A 17 21.58 -3.37 -4.09
N ALA A 18 21.95 -2.25 -4.70
CA ALA A 18 22.57 -2.21 -6.02
C ALA A 18 24.01 -2.78 -5.99
N GLU A 19 24.71 -2.67 -4.87
CA GLU A 19 25.96 -3.40 -4.62
C GLU A 19 25.70 -4.89 -4.31
N LEU A 20 24.58 -5.26 -3.68
CA LEU A 20 24.11 -6.64 -3.53
C LEU A 20 23.65 -7.28 -4.85
N GLU A 21 23.42 -6.50 -5.91
CA GLU A 21 23.29 -7.03 -7.28
C GLU A 21 24.65 -7.38 -7.92
N LYS A 22 25.76 -6.83 -7.40
CA LYS A 22 27.15 -7.11 -7.86
C LYS A 22 27.86 -8.14 -6.98
N ILE A 23 27.47 -8.26 -5.71
CA ILE A 23 27.86 -9.32 -4.78
C ILE A 23 26.90 -10.50 -5.04
N PRO A 24 27.32 -11.77 -5.03
CA PRO A 24 26.38 -12.87 -5.19
C PRO A 24 25.26 -12.68 -4.18
N LEU A 25 24.01 -12.46 -4.65
CA LEU A 25 22.81 -12.45 -3.82
C LEU A 25 22.99 -13.54 -2.77
N ASP A 26 23.05 -13.16 -1.49
CA ASP A 26 23.19 -14.12 -0.40
C ASP A 26 22.24 -15.30 -0.65
N GLY A 27 22.68 -16.52 -0.35
CA GLY A 27 21.91 -17.73 -0.62
C GLY A 27 20.48 -17.67 -0.03
N THR A 28 20.26 -16.83 0.98
CA THR A 28 18.96 -16.49 1.56
C THR A 28 18.05 -15.72 0.59
N LEU A 29 18.57 -14.70 -0.10
CA LEU A 29 17.79 -13.83 -0.99
C LEU A 29 17.33 -14.57 -2.25
N GLN A 30 18.20 -15.39 -2.85
CA GLN A 30 17.82 -16.26 -3.98
C GLN A 30 16.74 -17.26 -3.58
N LYS A 31 16.84 -17.87 -2.39
CA LYS A 31 15.81 -18.80 -1.88
C LYS A 31 14.47 -18.10 -1.67
N LEU A 32 14.47 -16.84 -1.21
CA LEU A 32 13.26 -16.03 -1.08
C LEU A 32 12.63 -15.72 -2.44
N GLU A 33 13.44 -15.31 -3.42
CA GLU A 33 12.95 -15.07 -4.77
C GLU A 33 12.34 -16.33 -5.40
N LEU A 34 12.97 -17.49 -5.23
CA LEU A 34 12.45 -18.76 -5.72
C LEU A 34 11.11 -19.11 -5.04
N SER A 35 11.01 -18.88 -3.73
CA SER A 35 9.79 -19.10 -2.96
C SER A 35 8.63 -18.25 -3.47
N TYR A 36 8.91 -16.99 -3.83
CA TYR A 36 7.93 -16.10 -4.46
C TYR A 36 7.62 -16.47 -5.90
N LYS A 37 8.62 -16.80 -6.73
CA LYS A 37 8.41 -17.20 -8.14
C LYS A 37 7.48 -18.42 -8.23
N GLY A 38 7.57 -19.34 -7.26
CA GLY A 38 6.68 -20.50 -7.13
C GLY A 38 5.26 -20.21 -6.61
N LEU A 39 4.92 -18.97 -6.26
CA LEU A 39 3.55 -18.57 -5.93
C LEU A 39 2.71 -18.38 -7.19
N ASP A 40 1.42 -18.72 -7.08
CA ASP A 40 0.41 -18.29 -8.06
C ASP A 40 0.34 -16.75 -8.09
N SER A 41 0.03 -16.20 -9.26
CA SER A 41 -0.33 -14.79 -9.47
C SER A 41 -1.20 -14.18 -8.36
N ASN A 42 -2.24 -14.89 -7.89
CA ASN A 42 -3.13 -14.40 -6.84
C ASN A 42 -2.37 -14.18 -5.52
N TYR A 43 -1.52 -15.14 -5.13
CA TYR A 43 -0.78 -15.10 -3.87
C TYR A 43 0.40 -14.16 -3.92
N LYS A 44 0.98 -13.94 -5.10
CA LYS A 44 1.98 -12.89 -5.35
C LYS A 44 1.41 -11.51 -5.05
N GLU A 45 0.21 -11.20 -5.55
CA GLU A 45 -0.42 -9.92 -5.29
C GLU A 45 -0.80 -9.73 -3.82
N ILE A 46 -1.35 -10.77 -3.16
CA ILE A 46 -1.60 -10.74 -1.70
C ILE A 46 -0.31 -10.41 -0.96
N PHE A 47 0.78 -11.09 -1.31
CA PHE A 47 2.05 -10.93 -0.62
C PHE A 47 2.64 -9.53 -0.75
N LEU A 48 2.59 -8.94 -1.95
CA LEU A 48 2.98 -7.56 -2.17
C LEU A 48 2.10 -6.58 -1.39
N ASP A 49 0.78 -6.83 -1.31
CA ASP A 49 -0.12 -6.03 -0.49
C ASP A 49 0.23 -6.12 1.01
N VAL A 50 0.62 -7.29 1.51
CA VAL A 50 1.07 -7.45 2.90
C VAL A 50 2.37 -6.70 3.16
N ALA A 51 3.39 -6.89 2.31
CA ALA A 51 4.69 -6.24 2.47
C ALA A 51 4.60 -4.71 2.43
N CYS A 52 3.80 -4.17 1.52
CA CYS A 52 3.68 -2.72 1.33
C CYS A 52 2.67 -2.09 2.29
N ILE A 53 1.50 -2.71 2.45
CA ILE A 53 0.31 -2.06 3.02
C ILE A 53 -0.12 -2.71 4.34
N LEU A 54 -0.23 -4.04 4.41
CA LEU A 54 -0.98 -4.72 5.47
C LEU A 54 -0.13 -5.24 6.64
N LYS A 55 1.20 -5.06 6.66
CA LYS A 55 1.99 -5.34 7.88
C LYS A 55 1.44 -4.54 9.07
N GLY A 56 1.26 -5.22 10.21
CA GLY A 56 0.68 -4.72 11.45
C GLY A 56 -0.85 -4.64 11.44
N TRP A 57 -1.53 -5.16 10.41
CA TRP A 57 -2.99 -5.22 10.40
C TRP A 57 -3.52 -6.52 10.98
N GLN A 58 -4.62 -6.40 11.73
CA GLN A 58 -5.39 -7.54 12.23
C GLN A 58 -5.77 -8.48 11.07
N GLU A 59 -5.49 -9.77 11.24
CA GLU A 59 -5.64 -10.79 10.19
C GLU A 59 -7.05 -10.79 9.59
N HIS A 60 -8.09 -10.78 10.43
CA HIS A 60 -9.49 -10.76 9.98
C HIS A 60 -9.84 -9.53 9.12
N LYS A 61 -9.23 -8.36 9.40
CA LYS A 61 -9.43 -7.14 8.58
C LYS A 61 -8.69 -7.24 7.27
N ALA A 62 -7.47 -7.79 7.29
CA ALA A 62 -6.68 -8.03 6.09
C ALA A 62 -7.39 -9.02 5.16
N ILE A 63 -7.93 -10.12 5.69
CA ILE A 63 -8.77 -11.08 4.95
C ILE A 63 -9.94 -10.35 4.29
N ARG A 64 -10.71 -9.58 5.05
CA ARG A 64 -11.86 -8.83 4.52
C ARG A 64 -11.47 -7.91 3.37
N GLY A 65 -10.37 -7.16 3.49
CA GLY A 65 -9.91 -6.25 2.44
C GLY A 65 -9.40 -6.96 1.19
N LEU A 66 -8.67 -8.05 1.36
CA LEU A 66 -8.16 -8.85 0.24
C LEU A 66 -9.29 -9.60 -0.48
N GLU A 67 -10.25 -10.18 0.23
CA GLU A 67 -11.41 -10.86 -0.39
C GLU A 67 -12.35 -9.88 -1.10
N SER A 68 -12.50 -8.66 -0.56
CA SER A 68 -13.20 -7.56 -1.25
C SER A 68 -12.59 -7.26 -2.62
N CYS A 69 -11.27 -7.45 -2.76
CA CYS A 69 -10.54 -7.31 -4.02
C CYS A 69 -10.62 -8.54 -4.94
N GLY A 70 -11.38 -9.58 -4.58
CA GLY A 70 -11.50 -10.83 -5.36
C GLY A 70 -10.36 -11.82 -5.14
N PHE A 71 -9.57 -11.68 -4.07
CA PHE A 71 -8.51 -12.63 -3.75
C PHE A 71 -8.99 -13.77 -2.86
N HIS A 72 -8.28 -14.91 -2.94
CA HIS A 72 -8.49 -16.04 -2.04
C HIS A 72 -7.70 -15.85 -0.75
N ALA A 73 -8.04 -14.82 0.03
CA ALA A 73 -7.20 -14.32 1.12
C ALA A 73 -6.89 -15.37 2.19
N ILE A 74 -7.89 -16.11 2.67
CA ILE A 74 -7.71 -17.16 3.69
C ILE A 74 -6.68 -18.19 3.21
N ARG A 75 -6.83 -18.68 1.98
CA ARG A 75 -5.92 -19.68 1.40
C ARG A 75 -4.54 -19.07 1.11
N GLY A 76 -4.50 -17.85 0.58
CA GLY A 76 -3.27 -17.15 0.26
C GLY A 76 -2.40 -16.89 1.48
N LEU A 77 -2.98 -16.32 2.56
CA LEU A 77 -2.26 -16.07 3.81
C LEU A 77 -1.75 -17.38 4.44
N SER A 78 -2.57 -18.44 4.47
CA SER A 78 -2.12 -19.76 4.95
C SER A 78 -0.94 -20.32 4.15
N VAL A 79 -0.91 -20.13 2.83
CA VAL A 79 0.22 -20.56 1.99
C VAL A 79 1.47 -19.73 2.27
N LEU A 80 1.32 -18.42 2.44
CA LEU A 80 2.44 -17.51 2.75
C LEU A 80 3.05 -17.82 4.11
N GLU A 81 2.22 -18.10 5.12
CA GLU A 81 2.65 -18.50 6.47
C GLU A 81 3.39 -19.84 6.45
N LYS A 82 2.85 -20.87 5.76
CA LYS A 82 3.52 -22.17 5.59
C LYS A 82 4.87 -22.09 4.88
N LYS A 83 5.07 -21.05 4.09
CA LYS A 83 6.35 -20.75 3.41
C LYS A 83 7.26 -19.82 4.22
N SER A 84 6.87 -19.47 5.45
CA SER A 84 7.58 -18.55 6.34
C SER A 84 7.82 -17.17 5.71
N LEU A 85 6.94 -16.75 4.79
CA LEU A 85 7.00 -15.44 4.14
C LEU A 85 6.28 -14.36 4.95
N ILE A 86 5.30 -14.78 5.76
CA ILE A 86 4.60 -13.96 6.75
C ILE A 86 4.44 -14.77 8.04
N THR A 87 4.07 -14.09 9.11
CA THR A 87 3.64 -14.70 10.38
C THR A 87 2.39 -13.98 10.88
N ILE A 88 1.62 -14.66 11.75
CA ILE A 88 0.61 -14.00 12.57
C ILE A 88 1.21 -13.79 13.96
N SER A 89 1.30 -12.54 14.39
CA SER A 89 1.82 -12.20 15.71
C SER A 89 0.83 -12.60 16.82
N GLY A 90 1.30 -12.64 18.07
CA GLY A 90 0.47 -13.07 19.20
C GLY A 90 -0.78 -12.22 19.45
N ASP A 91 -0.80 -10.98 18.95
CA ASP A 91 -1.95 -10.06 18.96
C ASP A 91 -2.86 -10.20 17.72
N GLY A 92 -2.64 -11.21 16.88
CA GLY A 92 -3.45 -11.51 15.71
C GLY A 92 -3.21 -10.59 14.51
N CYS A 93 -2.04 -9.93 14.44
CA CYS A 93 -1.68 -9.07 13.32
C CYS A 93 -0.80 -9.79 12.30
N LEU A 94 -0.91 -9.39 11.04
CA LEU A 94 0.03 -9.80 9.99
C LEU A 94 1.41 -9.20 10.28
N ASP A 95 2.43 -10.05 10.28
CA ASP A 95 3.81 -9.65 10.43
C ASP A 95 4.71 -10.27 9.35
N MET A 96 5.87 -9.64 9.15
CA MET A 96 6.87 -10.04 8.17
C MET A 96 8.23 -9.54 8.65
N HIS A 97 9.23 -10.42 8.61
CA HIS A 97 10.62 -10.04 8.90
C HIS A 97 11.05 -8.84 8.04
N ASP A 98 11.76 -7.89 8.66
CA ASP A 98 12.09 -6.61 8.01
C ASP A 98 12.87 -6.80 6.70
N HIS A 99 13.83 -7.72 6.64
CA HIS A 99 14.57 -8.03 5.40
C HIS A 99 13.68 -8.60 4.29
N ILE A 100 12.68 -9.42 4.65
CA ILE A 100 11.70 -9.93 3.70
C ILE A 100 10.89 -8.74 3.18
N GLN A 101 10.38 -7.90 4.07
CA GLN A 101 9.59 -6.72 3.71
C GLN A 101 10.36 -5.76 2.80
N GLU A 102 11.60 -5.46 3.13
CA GLU A 102 12.48 -4.58 2.35
C GLU A 102 12.69 -5.11 0.93
N MET A 103 12.94 -6.42 0.76
CA MET A 103 13.09 -7.03 -0.56
C MET A 103 11.84 -6.90 -1.42
N TRP A 104 10.65 -7.11 -0.86
CA TRP A 104 9.42 -7.03 -1.66
C TRP A 104 9.02 -5.59 -1.96
N ARG A 105 9.33 -4.65 -1.05
CA ARG A 105 9.25 -3.21 -1.33
C ARG A 105 10.22 -2.81 -2.44
N TYR A 106 11.43 -3.35 -2.46
CA TYR A 106 12.38 -3.16 -3.56
C TYR A 106 11.77 -3.62 -4.89
N ILE A 107 11.19 -4.81 -4.95
CA ILE A 107 10.58 -5.33 -6.20
C ILE A 107 9.45 -4.44 -6.72
N VAL A 108 8.64 -3.82 -5.85
CA VAL A 108 7.60 -2.88 -6.29
C VAL A 108 8.20 -1.61 -6.89
N ARG A 109 9.36 -1.17 -6.40
CA ARG A 109 10.00 0.10 -6.82
C ARG A 109 11.03 -0.05 -7.94
N ARG A 110 11.67 -1.22 -8.09
CA ARG A 110 12.90 -1.40 -8.89
C ARG A 110 12.78 -1.01 -10.36
N LEU A 111 11.59 -1.11 -10.96
CA LEU A 111 11.38 -0.71 -12.35
C LEU A 111 11.40 0.82 -12.53
N HIS A 112 11.06 1.56 -11.48
CA HIS A 112 10.85 3.00 -11.50
C HIS A 112 11.31 3.65 -10.18
N PRO A 113 12.57 3.49 -9.75
CA PRO A 113 13.01 3.82 -8.38
C PRO A 113 12.70 5.28 -7.96
N ASP A 114 12.82 6.20 -8.92
CA ASP A 114 12.64 7.65 -8.73
C ASP A 114 11.28 8.17 -9.21
N GLU A 115 10.37 7.30 -9.65
CA GLU A 115 9.04 7.68 -10.14
C GLU A 115 7.93 7.00 -9.32
N PRO A 116 7.66 7.45 -8.07
CA PRO A 116 6.65 6.87 -7.19
C PRO A 116 5.27 6.73 -7.82
N ASN A 117 4.87 7.67 -8.69
CA ASN A 117 3.58 7.63 -9.39
C ASN A 117 3.42 6.46 -10.37
N LYS A 118 4.49 5.71 -10.68
CA LYS A 118 4.45 4.47 -11.48
C LYS A 118 4.45 3.20 -10.61
N HIS A 119 4.39 3.32 -9.29
CA HIS A 119 4.38 2.17 -8.39
C HIS A 119 2.98 1.65 -8.15
N SER A 120 2.88 0.31 -8.11
CA SER A 120 1.59 -0.36 -7.88
C SER A 120 1.10 -0.32 -6.45
N ARG A 121 1.99 -0.10 -5.48
CA ARG A 121 1.65 0.15 -4.07
C ARG A 121 2.39 1.39 -3.58
N LEU A 122 1.68 2.23 -2.84
CA LEU A 122 2.25 3.40 -2.18
C LEU A 122 2.07 3.29 -0.67
N TRP A 123 3.15 3.50 0.08
CA TRP A 123 3.16 3.44 1.56
C TRP A 123 4.05 4.51 2.22
N ILE A 124 4.66 5.39 1.42
CA ILE A 124 5.49 6.50 1.90
C ILE A 124 4.63 7.76 1.86
N ASP A 125 4.32 8.27 3.04
CA ASP A 125 3.40 9.39 3.22
C ASP A 125 3.77 10.61 2.39
N GLU A 126 5.05 11.01 2.39
CA GLU A 126 5.52 12.21 1.69
C GLU A 126 5.36 12.07 0.16
N GLU A 127 5.63 10.88 -0.38
CA GLU A 127 5.43 10.60 -1.81
C GLU A 127 3.94 10.63 -2.17
N ILE A 128 3.10 10.03 -1.33
CA ILE A 128 1.65 10.00 -1.55
C ILE A 128 1.10 11.43 -1.55
N VAL A 129 1.47 12.24 -0.55
CA VAL A 129 1.07 13.65 -0.46
C VAL A 129 1.50 14.44 -1.70
N ASP A 130 2.74 14.28 -2.15
CA ASP A 130 3.22 14.94 -3.39
C ASP A 130 2.40 14.50 -4.62
N ILE A 131 2.18 13.19 -4.78
CA ILE A 131 1.44 12.65 -5.92
C ILE A 131 0.02 13.21 -5.97
N VAL A 132 -0.71 13.16 -4.84
CA VAL A 132 -2.11 13.57 -4.82
C VAL A 132 -2.25 15.10 -4.89
N ALA A 133 -1.37 15.86 -4.23
CA ALA A 133 -1.39 17.32 -4.27
C ALA A 133 -1.07 17.89 -5.66
N ASN A 134 -0.27 17.17 -6.46
CA ASN A 134 0.07 17.55 -7.82
C ASN A 134 -0.75 16.82 -8.89
N ASN A 135 -1.79 16.09 -8.50
CA ASN A 135 -2.69 15.38 -9.42
C ASN A 135 -1.95 14.35 -10.33
N ARG A 136 -0.89 13.72 -9.81
CA ARG A 136 0.00 12.79 -10.55
C ARG A 136 -0.36 11.31 -10.38
N GLY A 137 -1.50 11.00 -9.75
CA GLY A 137 -1.98 9.61 -9.61
C GLY A 137 -2.14 8.94 -10.98
N THR A 138 -1.82 7.66 -11.09
CA THR A 138 -1.89 6.91 -12.35
C THR A 138 -2.61 5.58 -12.18
N GLU A 139 -2.97 4.96 -13.30
CA GLU A 139 -3.57 3.61 -13.33
C GLU A 139 -2.64 2.49 -12.83
N GLU A 140 -1.35 2.77 -12.60
CA GLU A 140 -0.42 1.78 -12.04
C GLU A 140 -0.74 1.51 -10.56
N THR A 141 -1.15 2.54 -9.83
CA THR A 141 -1.38 2.47 -8.39
C THR A 141 -2.65 1.68 -8.07
N LYS A 142 -2.48 0.55 -7.38
CA LYS A 142 -3.55 -0.36 -6.96
C LYS A 142 -3.87 -0.27 -5.48
N CYS A 143 -2.87 0.03 -4.65
CA CYS A 143 -3.04 0.08 -3.19
C CYS A 143 -2.31 1.29 -2.60
N VAL A 144 -2.95 1.96 -1.66
CA VAL A 144 -2.41 3.16 -1.00
C VAL A 144 -2.58 3.05 0.50
N LYS A 145 -1.50 3.32 1.24
CA LYS A 145 -1.50 3.46 2.70
C LYS A 145 -0.79 4.73 3.12
N PHE A 146 -1.47 5.60 3.85
CA PHE A 146 -0.85 6.78 4.43
C PHE A 146 -1.43 7.13 5.80
N ARG A 147 -0.69 7.93 6.57
CA ARG A 147 -1.18 8.47 7.84
C ARG A 147 -2.07 9.69 7.66
N LEU A 148 -3.12 9.79 8.46
CA LEU A 148 -4.07 10.88 8.42
C LEU A 148 -3.43 12.24 8.74
N ASP A 149 -2.45 12.30 9.64
CA ASP A 149 -1.67 13.51 9.93
C ASP A 149 -0.88 14.00 8.71
N SER A 150 -0.41 13.08 7.87
CA SER A 150 0.28 13.42 6.63
C SER A 150 -0.65 14.06 5.60
N TRP A 151 -1.94 13.68 5.58
CA TRP A 151 -2.95 14.30 4.71
C TRP A 151 -3.16 15.78 4.99
N SER A 152 -2.99 16.21 6.25
CA SER A 152 -3.08 17.63 6.64
C SER A 152 -2.01 18.52 5.99
N ASN A 153 -0.97 17.95 5.37
CA ASN A 153 0.02 18.70 4.61
C ASN A 153 -0.46 19.08 3.20
N ILE A 154 -1.63 18.60 2.77
CA ILE A 154 -2.24 18.97 1.50
C ILE A 154 -2.99 20.29 1.70
N ASN A 155 -2.48 21.37 1.10
CA ASN A 155 -3.07 22.71 1.21
C ASN A 155 -4.54 22.78 0.77
N ASN A 156 -4.92 21.99 -0.24
CA ASN A 156 -6.30 21.85 -0.70
C ASN A 156 -6.72 20.37 -0.67
N PRO A 157 -7.51 19.94 0.32
CA PRO A 157 -8.00 18.57 0.43
C PRO A 157 -8.80 18.09 -0.80
N GLU A 158 -9.49 18.99 -1.50
CA GLU A 158 -10.19 18.65 -2.75
C GLU A 158 -9.20 18.19 -3.84
N THR A 159 -8.03 18.83 -3.92
CA THR A 159 -6.95 18.41 -4.84
C THR A 159 -6.44 17.02 -4.47
N GLY A 160 -6.26 16.75 -3.18
CA GLY A 160 -5.89 15.41 -2.71
C GLY A 160 -6.89 14.35 -3.13
N MET A 161 -8.19 14.64 -2.98
CA MET A 161 -9.27 13.75 -3.39
C MET A 161 -9.29 13.52 -4.91
N LYS A 162 -9.12 14.57 -5.74
CA LYS A 162 -8.97 14.43 -7.20
C LYS A 162 -7.77 13.56 -7.58
N GLY A 163 -6.65 13.74 -6.89
CA GLY A 163 -5.44 12.93 -7.08
C GLY A 163 -5.66 11.44 -6.82
N LEU A 164 -6.46 11.09 -5.80
CA LEU A 164 -6.90 9.71 -5.56
C LEU A 164 -7.85 9.20 -6.65
N GLY A 165 -8.72 10.07 -7.17
CA GLY A 165 -9.64 9.76 -8.27
C GLY A 165 -8.95 9.33 -9.56
N ASN A 166 -7.77 9.90 -9.86
CA ASN A 166 -6.99 9.54 -11.05
C ASN A 166 -6.33 8.16 -10.98
N MET A 167 -6.30 7.52 -9.81
CA MET A 167 -5.71 6.19 -9.66
C MET A 167 -6.73 5.12 -10.10
N GLU A 168 -7.02 5.04 -11.39
CA GLU A 168 -8.17 4.28 -11.93
C GLU A 168 -8.24 2.80 -11.53
N LYS A 169 -7.11 2.18 -11.15
CA LYS A 169 -7.03 0.78 -10.67
C LYS A 169 -6.90 0.64 -9.15
N LEU A 170 -7.04 1.73 -8.40
CA LEU A 170 -6.98 1.74 -6.94
C LEU A 170 -8.10 0.88 -6.37
N ARG A 171 -7.73 -0.25 -5.78
CA ARG A 171 -8.66 -1.21 -5.18
C ARG A 171 -8.66 -1.21 -3.65
N LEU A 172 -7.57 -0.75 -3.03
CA LEU A 172 -7.42 -0.72 -1.57
C LEU A 172 -6.86 0.63 -1.13
N LEU A 173 -7.62 1.35 -0.30
CA LEU A 173 -7.19 2.60 0.31
C LEU A 173 -7.26 2.50 1.84
N LEU A 174 -6.14 2.77 2.49
CA LEU A 174 -5.97 2.63 3.93
C LEU A 174 -5.36 3.90 4.51
N VAL A 175 -6.16 4.61 5.29
CA VAL A 175 -5.73 5.76 6.07
C VAL A 175 -5.72 5.37 7.54
N TYR A 176 -4.67 5.72 8.27
CA TYR A 176 -4.51 5.35 9.68
C TYR A 176 -3.95 6.48 10.53
N GLY A 177 -4.03 6.34 11.85
CA GLY A 177 -3.55 7.34 12.80
C GLY A 177 -4.64 8.33 13.24
N TYR A 178 -4.18 9.41 13.87
CA TYR A 178 -5.03 10.43 14.48
C TYR A 178 -4.87 11.76 13.74
N GLY A 179 -5.97 12.48 13.54
CA GLY A 179 -6.00 13.78 12.89
C GLY A 179 -7.34 14.47 13.10
N SER A 180 -7.44 15.73 12.68
CA SER A 180 -8.71 16.47 12.62
C SER A 180 -9.52 16.00 11.40
N SER A 181 -10.82 15.81 11.58
CA SER A 181 -11.74 15.72 10.44
C SER A 181 -11.83 17.09 9.79
N TRP A 182 -11.79 17.10 8.47
CA TRP A 182 -12.29 18.22 7.70
C TRP A 182 -13.77 17.95 7.46
N GLU A 183 -14.63 18.97 7.52
CA GLU A 183 -16.04 18.84 7.14
C GLU A 183 -16.22 19.63 5.84
N PHE A 184 -16.59 18.94 4.77
CA PHE A 184 -16.85 19.55 3.46
C PHE A 184 -18.30 19.32 3.03
N ASP A 185 -18.91 20.36 2.45
CA ASP A 185 -20.25 20.32 1.86
C ASP A 185 -20.17 19.81 0.40
N GLU A 186 -20.56 18.55 0.22
CA GLU A 186 -20.79 17.81 -1.05
C GLU A 186 -19.63 17.67 -2.08
N VAL A 187 -19.65 16.52 -2.76
CA VAL A 187 -18.46 15.78 -3.22
C VAL A 187 -18.56 15.46 -4.70
N GLY A 188 -17.59 15.92 -5.50
CA GLY A 188 -17.38 15.49 -6.88
C GLY A 188 -16.97 14.01 -7.00
N GLU A 189 -16.80 13.50 -8.23
CA GLU A 189 -16.32 12.12 -8.43
C GLU A 189 -14.84 12.00 -8.05
N TYR A 190 -14.55 11.58 -6.81
CA TYR A 190 -13.16 11.52 -6.32
C TYR A 190 -12.62 10.10 -6.08
N PHE A 191 -13.45 9.07 -6.11
CA PHE A 191 -12.97 7.70 -6.00
C PHE A 191 -13.19 6.92 -7.29
N PRO A 192 -12.20 6.13 -7.74
CA PRO A 192 -12.35 5.28 -8.89
C PRO A 192 -13.28 4.11 -8.55
N ASN A 193 -14.12 3.70 -9.50
CA ASN A 193 -15.04 2.56 -9.33
C ASN A 193 -14.35 1.20 -9.08
N SER A 194 -13.03 1.14 -9.28
CA SER A 194 -12.20 -0.01 -8.93
C SER A 194 -11.99 -0.17 -7.43
N LEU A 195 -12.26 0.86 -6.60
CA LEU A 195 -12.07 0.82 -5.16
C LEU A 195 -12.99 -0.22 -4.51
N LYS A 196 -12.38 -1.23 -3.86
CA LYS A 196 -13.09 -2.36 -3.23
C LYS A 196 -13.07 -2.33 -1.71
N TYR A 197 -12.05 -1.72 -1.13
CA TYR A 197 -11.88 -1.60 0.32
C TYR A 197 -11.39 -0.21 0.70
N LEU A 198 -12.11 0.42 1.62
CA LEU A 198 -11.79 1.75 2.15
C LEU A 198 -11.76 1.69 3.67
N ALA A 199 -10.58 1.89 4.26
CA ALA A 199 -10.47 2.14 5.69
C ALA A 199 -9.95 3.56 5.91
N TRP A 200 -10.83 4.49 6.29
CA TRP A 200 -10.46 5.89 6.52
C TRP A 200 -11.13 6.41 7.80
N PRO A 201 -10.47 6.27 8.96
CA PRO A 201 -10.96 6.86 10.21
C PRO A 201 -11.11 8.37 10.06
N LYS A 202 -12.23 8.92 10.51
CA LYS A 202 -12.56 10.36 10.36
C LYS A 202 -12.58 10.79 8.88
N TYR A 203 -13.22 9.98 8.04
CA TYR A 203 -13.47 10.32 6.64
C TYR A 203 -14.05 11.75 6.55
N PRO A 204 -13.49 12.62 5.68
CA PRO A 204 -13.75 14.06 5.74
C PRO A 204 -15.10 14.50 5.12
N PHE A 205 -15.95 13.55 4.74
CA PHE A 205 -17.26 13.84 4.16
C PHE A 205 -18.36 13.08 4.89
N CYS A 206 -19.57 13.64 4.89
CA CYS A 206 -20.74 13.02 5.50
C CYS A 206 -21.19 11.74 4.76
N SER A 207 -20.83 11.59 3.49
CA SER A 207 -21.13 10.40 2.67
C SER A 207 -20.08 10.19 1.58
N LEU A 208 -20.04 8.98 1.02
CA LEU A 208 -19.30 8.72 -0.21
C LEU A 208 -19.89 9.54 -1.38
N PRO A 209 -19.09 9.82 -2.45
CA PRO A 209 -19.59 10.50 -3.64
C PRO A 209 -20.82 9.78 -4.21
N LYS A 210 -21.87 10.52 -4.60
CA LYS A 210 -23.09 9.92 -5.19
C LYS A 210 -22.83 9.18 -6.51
N THR A 211 -21.77 9.58 -7.20
CA THR A 211 -21.31 9.01 -8.48
C THR A 211 -20.45 7.76 -8.30
N PHE A 212 -19.94 7.54 -7.09
CA PHE A 212 -19.22 6.32 -6.77
C PHE A 212 -20.21 5.16 -6.69
N GLN A 213 -20.01 4.15 -7.52
CA GLN A 213 -20.84 2.95 -7.49
C GLN A 213 -20.53 2.14 -6.24
N ALA A 214 -21.22 2.44 -5.14
CA ALA A 214 -21.02 1.81 -3.84
C ALA A 214 -21.17 0.28 -3.86
N SER A 215 -21.82 -0.30 -4.89
CA SER A 215 -21.84 -1.75 -5.13
C SER A 215 -20.45 -2.35 -5.34
N ASN A 216 -19.45 -1.53 -5.68
CA ASN A 216 -18.05 -1.94 -5.79
C ASN A 216 -17.32 -1.96 -4.44
N LEU A 217 -17.80 -1.22 -3.44
CA LEU A 217 -17.19 -1.15 -2.12
C LEU A 217 -17.78 -2.24 -1.22
N VAL A 218 -17.00 -3.28 -0.97
CA VAL A 218 -17.45 -4.47 -0.25
C VAL A 218 -17.28 -4.30 1.27
N ALA A 219 -16.36 -3.44 1.72
CA ALA A 219 -16.19 -3.14 3.13
C ALA A 219 -15.62 -1.74 3.42
N LEU A 220 -16.08 -1.21 4.57
CA LEU A 220 -15.67 0.01 5.28
C LEU A 220 -15.16 -0.37 6.69
#